data_AF-G3ECL4-F1
#
_entry.id   AF-G3ECL4-F1
#
_cell.length_a   1.000
_cell.length_b   1.000
_cell.length_c   1.000
_cell.angle_alpha   90.00
_cell.angle_beta   90.00
_cell.angle_gamma   90.00
#
_symmetry.space_group_name_H-M   'P 1'
#
loop_
_entity.id
_entity.type
_entity.pdbx_description
1 polymer ?
#
loop_
_entity_poly.entity_id
_entity_poly.type
_entity_poly.pdbx_seq_one_letter_code
_entity_poly.pdbx_strand_id
1 'polypeptide(L)'
;PPSNWLGVFNSGSAWEWNEERQQYYLHQFQVKQPDLNYRNPSVREEIKNTLLYWLGRGVDGFRFDAVNYLYEREDLADEPKSNKIGYLDTDYDSLTHTSTLDQPETYTIVRQWRQVLDSYRTREKKTKFMMVECYSPFNKTMMYYGNNSEPGAHFPFNFLFIGTFDQQSDAAQVHDMIRSWMYGMPTGMWPNWVLGNHDNARVASRTNPMLVDGLHMIQHLLPGTSVTYYGDELGMIDTNVRWDQTVDPAGLNVGPYRFLKFSRDPVRTPFPWDNSYNAGFSNSSSLWLPL
;
A
#
# COMPACT_ATOMS: atom_id res chain seq x y z
N PRO A 1 -7.71 -15.90 21.55
CA PRO A 1 -7.37 -15.98 20.11
C PRO A 1 -6.23 -16.98 19.89
N PRO A 2 -6.05 -17.52 18.67
CA PRO A 2 -5.00 -18.48 18.35
C PRO A 2 -3.56 -17.98 18.56
N SER A 3 -3.32 -16.68 18.40
CA SER A 3 -2.02 -16.03 18.64
C SER A 3 -2.21 -14.57 19.05
N ASN A 4 -1.11 -13.87 19.36
CA ASN A 4 -1.07 -12.46 19.72
C ASN A 4 -1.12 -11.49 18.53
N TRP A 5 -1.37 -11.96 17.30
CA TRP A 5 -1.34 -11.13 16.10
C TRP A 5 -2.34 -9.97 16.19
N LEU A 6 -1.91 -8.80 15.70
CA LEU A 6 -2.67 -7.55 15.73
C LEU A 6 -3.05 -7.12 14.31
N GLY A 7 -4.21 -6.47 14.17
CA GLY A 7 -4.68 -5.94 12.89
C GLY A 7 -4.01 -4.60 12.55
N VAL A 8 -3.65 -4.41 11.27
CA VAL A 8 -2.93 -3.25 10.70
C VAL A 8 -3.62 -1.93 11.03
N PHE A 9 -4.95 -1.91 11.05
CA PHE A 9 -5.73 -0.72 11.35
C PHE A 9 -5.98 -0.50 12.86
N ASN A 10 -5.08 -1.01 13.71
CA ASN A 10 -5.13 -0.89 15.17
C ASN A 10 -6.49 -1.30 15.76
N SER A 11 -7.13 -2.31 15.17
CA SER A 11 -8.41 -2.86 15.64
C SER A 11 -8.25 -3.76 16.88
N GLY A 12 -7.02 -3.91 17.40
CA GLY A 12 -6.67 -4.91 18.39
C GLY A 12 -6.29 -6.23 17.72
N SER A 13 -6.84 -7.35 18.19
CA SER A 13 -6.51 -8.68 17.66
C SER A 13 -6.84 -8.79 16.16
N ALA A 14 -5.99 -9.52 15.43
CA ALA A 14 -6.27 -9.94 14.05
C ALA A 14 -7.22 -11.15 13.99
N TRP A 15 -7.73 -11.63 15.12
CA TRP A 15 -8.58 -12.81 15.22
C TRP A 15 -9.96 -12.43 15.74
N GLU A 16 -10.97 -12.65 14.90
CA GLU A 16 -12.37 -12.43 15.26
C GLU A 16 -13.07 -13.77 15.48
N TRP A 17 -13.80 -13.90 16.59
CA TRP A 17 -14.60 -15.09 16.89
C TRP A 17 -15.88 -15.11 16.05
N ASN A 18 -16.15 -16.22 15.37
CA ASN A 18 -17.39 -16.41 14.63
C ASN A 18 -18.32 -17.37 15.39
N GLU A 19 -19.48 -16.87 15.82
CA GLU A 19 -20.44 -17.64 16.62
C GLU A 19 -21.10 -18.79 15.86
N GLU A 20 -21.29 -18.68 14.54
CA GLU A 20 -21.90 -19.77 13.76
C GLU A 20 -20.94 -20.95 13.59
N ARG A 21 -19.67 -20.64 13.31
CA ARG A 21 -18.62 -21.62 13.07
C ARG A 21 -17.95 -22.11 14.35
N GLN A 22 -18.10 -21.38 15.47
CA GLN A 22 -17.42 -21.62 16.74
C GLN A 22 -15.90 -21.70 16.58
N GLN A 23 -15.35 -20.80 15.74
CA GLN A 23 -13.91 -20.69 15.48
C GLN A 23 -13.53 -19.22 15.26
N TYR A 24 -12.25 -18.91 15.47
CA TYR A 24 -11.68 -17.65 15.03
C TYR A 24 -11.42 -17.65 13.52
N TYR A 25 -11.59 -16.51 12.87
CA TYR A 25 -11.05 -16.24 11.54
C TYR A 25 -10.03 -15.10 11.59
N LEU A 26 -9.08 -15.13 10.66
CA LEU A 26 -8.04 -14.11 10.54
C LEU A 26 -8.56 -12.91 9.75
N HIS A 27 -8.22 -11.71 10.22
CA HIS A 27 -8.31 -10.46 9.49
C HIS A 27 -7.07 -9.59 9.81
N GLN A 28 -6.15 -9.48 8.86
CA GLN A 28 -4.96 -8.62 8.96
C GLN A 28 -5.37 -7.14 8.98
N PHE A 29 -6.50 -6.80 8.37
CA PHE A 29 -7.01 -5.43 8.26
C PHE A 29 -8.27 -5.23 9.12
N GLN A 30 -9.43 -4.96 8.52
CA GLN A 30 -10.69 -4.83 9.26
C GLN A 30 -11.32 -6.19 9.58
N VAL A 31 -12.11 -6.26 10.66
CA VAL A 31 -12.96 -7.42 10.99
C VAL A 31 -13.84 -7.85 9.81
N LYS A 32 -14.27 -6.90 8.98
CA LYS A 32 -15.09 -7.11 7.77
C LYS A 32 -14.27 -7.54 6.53
N GLN A 33 -12.96 -7.71 6.66
CA GLN A 33 -12.03 -8.12 5.62
C GLN A 33 -11.35 -9.44 6.05
N PRO A 34 -12.08 -10.57 6.05
CA PRO A 34 -11.49 -11.87 6.39
C PRO A 34 -10.43 -12.27 5.35
N ASP A 35 -9.27 -12.72 5.82
CA ASP A 35 -8.19 -13.16 4.94
C ASP A 35 -8.51 -14.47 4.23
N LEU A 36 -8.15 -14.52 2.95
CA LEU A 36 -8.25 -15.73 2.15
C LEU A 36 -7.03 -16.62 2.40
N ASN A 37 -7.26 -17.92 2.60
CA ASN A 37 -6.17 -18.88 2.73
C ASN A 37 -5.52 -19.18 1.37
N TYR A 38 -4.41 -18.51 1.05
CA TYR A 38 -3.66 -18.70 -0.19
C TYR A 38 -2.92 -20.04 -0.32
N ARG A 39 -2.88 -20.87 0.74
CA ARG A 39 -2.44 -22.27 0.64
C ARG A 39 -3.53 -23.17 0.04
N ASN A 40 -4.79 -22.73 0.06
CA ASN A 40 -5.88 -23.45 -0.59
C ASN A 40 -5.78 -23.28 -2.12
N PRO A 41 -5.59 -24.35 -2.92
CA PRO A 41 -5.51 -24.25 -4.37
C PRO A 41 -6.78 -23.65 -5.01
N SER A 42 -7.94 -23.82 -4.39
CA SER A 42 -9.20 -23.24 -4.88
C SER A 42 -9.21 -21.72 -4.80
N VAL A 43 -8.61 -21.14 -3.75
CA VAL A 43 -8.44 -19.68 -3.62
C VAL A 43 -7.54 -19.16 -4.73
N ARG A 44 -6.41 -19.81 -4.98
CA ARG A 44 -5.48 -19.39 -6.04
C ARG A 44 -6.11 -19.44 -7.42
N GLU A 45 -6.89 -20.49 -7.70
CA GLU A 45 -7.61 -20.58 -8.97
C GLU A 45 -8.69 -19.50 -9.10
N GLU A 46 -9.41 -19.16 -8.02
CA GLU A 46 -10.43 -18.12 -8.07
C GLU A 46 -9.83 -16.71 -8.26
N ILE A 47 -8.69 -16.42 -7.64
CA ILE A 47 -7.95 -15.18 -7.89
C ILE A 47 -7.50 -15.12 -9.35
N LYS A 48 -7.00 -16.22 -9.91
CA LYS A 48 -6.66 -16.30 -11.34
C LYS A 48 -7.90 -16.07 -12.23
N ASN A 49 -9.04 -16.65 -11.91
CA ASN A 49 -10.30 -16.43 -12.63
C ASN A 49 -10.70 -14.94 -12.60
N THR A 50 -10.54 -14.28 -11.44
CA THR A 50 -10.81 -12.85 -11.27
C THR A 50 -9.90 -12.01 -12.17
N LEU A 51 -8.60 -12.32 -12.26
CA LEU A 51 -7.68 -11.64 -13.19
C LEU A 51 -8.12 -11.83 -14.64
N LEU A 52 -8.43 -13.06 -15.05
CA LEU A 52 -8.86 -13.38 -16.41
C LEU A 52 -10.18 -12.68 -16.78
N TYR A 53 -11.11 -12.57 -15.84
CA TYR A 53 -12.37 -11.86 -16.03
C TYR A 53 -12.13 -10.39 -16.38
N TRP A 54 -11.33 -9.68 -15.59
CA TRP A 54 -11.04 -8.27 -15.84
C TRP A 54 -10.21 -8.04 -17.09
N LEU A 55 -9.25 -8.93 -17.39
CA LEU A 55 -8.53 -8.90 -18.66
C LEU A 55 -9.47 -9.09 -19.85
N GLY A 56 -10.47 -9.97 -19.73
CA GLY A 56 -11.54 -10.15 -20.72
C GLY A 56 -12.42 -8.91 -20.91
N ARG A 57 -12.44 -7.98 -19.94
CA ARG A 57 -13.09 -6.67 -20.03
C ARG A 57 -12.18 -5.58 -20.61
N GLY A 58 -10.93 -5.91 -20.91
CA GLY A 58 -10.01 -5.01 -21.61
C GLY A 58 -9.10 -4.16 -20.72
N VAL A 59 -9.01 -4.43 -19.41
CA VAL A 59 -8.04 -3.71 -18.55
C VAL A 59 -6.60 -3.95 -19.01
N ASP A 60 -5.73 -2.98 -18.85
CA ASP A 60 -4.33 -3.05 -19.30
C ASP A 60 -3.38 -3.65 -18.27
N GLY A 61 -3.84 -3.87 -17.05
CA GLY A 61 -3.02 -4.43 -15.99
C GLY A 61 -3.66 -4.27 -14.62
N PHE A 62 -2.86 -4.58 -13.60
CA PHE A 62 -3.30 -4.55 -12.21
C PHE A 62 -2.24 -3.96 -11.29
N ARG A 63 -2.74 -3.28 -10.25
CA ARG A 63 -2.01 -3.00 -9.02
C ARG A 63 -2.49 -4.00 -7.98
N PHE A 64 -1.58 -4.85 -7.50
CA PHE A 64 -1.87 -5.79 -6.43
C PHE A 64 -1.51 -5.14 -5.09
N ASP A 65 -2.53 -4.93 -4.28
CA ASP A 65 -2.46 -4.32 -2.95
C ASP A 65 -2.00 -5.33 -1.90
N ALA A 66 -1.32 -4.87 -0.84
CA ALA A 66 -1.02 -5.65 0.36
C ALA A 66 -0.39 -7.04 0.11
N VAL A 67 0.47 -7.20 -0.91
CA VAL A 67 0.95 -8.54 -1.30
C VAL A 67 1.82 -9.19 -0.22
N ASN A 68 2.43 -8.40 0.65
CA ASN A 68 3.23 -8.91 1.77
C ASN A 68 2.40 -9.61 2.86
N TYR A 69 1.07 -9.49 2.83
CA TYR A 69 0.15 -10.08 3.81
C TYR A 69 -0.52 -11.39 3.34
N LEU A 70 -0.17 -11.92 2.16
CA LEU A 70 -0.91 -13.04 1.54
C LEU A 70 -0.76 -14.39 2.25
N TYR A 71 0.32 -14.56 2.99
CA TYR A 71 0.65 -15.80 3.67
C TYR A 71 1.14 -15.48 5.07
N GLU A 72 0.66 -16.24 6.05
CA GLU A 72 1.13 -16.24 7.43
C GLU A 72 1.84 -17.56 7.73
N ARG A 73 2.55 -17.63 8.86
CA ARG A 73 3.11 -18.88 9.38
C ARG A 73 2.02 -19.85 9.78
N GLU A 74 2.17 -21.11 9.38
CA GLU A 74 1.19 -22.17 9.66
C GLU A 74 1.16 -22.61 11.12
N ASP A 75 2.25 -22.41 11.86
CA ASP A 75 2.34 -22.78 13.28
C ASP A 75 1.67 -21.77 14.22
N LEU A 76 1.16 -20.66 13.66
CA LEU A 76 0.47 -19.58 14.39
C LEU A 76 1.29 -19.04 15.56
N ALA A 77 2.63 -19.06 15.44
CA ALA A 77 3.51 -18.58 16.50
C ALA A 77 3.25 -17.10 16.81
N ASP A 78 3.33 -16.75 18.09
CA ASP A 78 3.24 -15.37 18.55
C ASP A 78 4.37 -14.51 17.96
N GLU A 79 4.05 -13.26 17.64
CA GLU A 79 5.00 -12.26 17.19
C GLU A 79 5.74 -11.65 18.39
N PRO A 80 7.04 -11.37 18.28
CA PRO A 80 7.79 -10.69 19.33
C PRO A 80 7.42 -9.20 19.42
N LYS A 81 7.57 -8.61 20.61
CA LYS A 81 7.40 -7.15 20.81
C LYS A 81 8.44 -6.36 20.00
N SER A 82 8.01 -5.25 19.40
CA SER A 82 8.90 -4.32 18.67
C SER A 82 9.72 -3.41 19.59
N ASN A 83 9.24 -3.19 20.82
CA ASN A 83 9.76 -2.20 21.76
C ASN A 83 9.81 -0.75 21.22
N LYS A 84 9.01 -0.43 20.18
CA LYS A 84 8.88 0.94 19.67
C LYS A 84 8.20 1.84 20.72
N ILE A 85 8.79 3.00 20.98
CA ILE A 85 8.23 4.00 21.90
C ILE A 85 7.05 4.72 21.22
N GLY A 86 6.01 5.07 22.01
CA GLY A 86 4.87 5.84 21.51
C GLY A 86 3.77 5.02 20.85
N TYR A 87 3.80 3.70 21.05
CA TYR A 87 2.76 2.75 20.66
C TYR A 87 2.22 2.03 21.90
N LEU A 88 0.90 1.83 21.95
CA LEU A 88 0.25 1.01 22.94
C LEU A 88 0.45 -0.47 22.61
N ASP A 89 0.37 -1.36 23.60
CA ASP A 89 0.45 -2.82 23.40
C ASP A 89 -0.64 -3.38 22.45
N THR A 90 -1.68 -2.60 22.17
CA THR A 90 -2.76 -2.94 21.23
C THR A 90 -2.55 -2.39 19.82
N ASP A 91 -1.57 -1.51 19.61
CA ASP A 91 -1.26 -0.97 18.30
C ASP A 91 -0.49 -1.99 17.49
N TYR A 92 -0.73 -2.03 16.17
CA TYR A 92 -0.06 -2.93 15.23
C TYR A 92 1.47 -2.86 15.39
N ASP A 93 2.01 -1.64 15.40
CA ASP A 93 3.44 -1.35 15.53
C ASP A 93 4.08 -1.74 16.88
N SER A 94 3.32 -2.23 17.85
CA SER A 94 3.87 -2.77 19.11
C SER A 94 4.53 -4.15 18.94
N LEU A 95 4.32 -4.81 17.80
CA LEU A 95 4.89 -6.11 17.45
C LEU A 95 5.87 -6.00 16.28
N THR A 96 6.75 -6.99 16.15
CA THR A 96 7.59 -7.17 14.96
C THR A 96 6.99 -8.28 14.13
N HIS A 97 6.48 -7.94 12.94
CA HIS A 97 5.67 -8.83 12.11
C HIS A 97 6.53 -9.80 11.29
N THR A 98 7.02 -10.85 11.94
CA THR A 98 7.85 -11.90 11.32
C THR A 98 7.04 -13.13 10.89
N SER A 99 5.86 -13.31 11.46
CA SER A 99 4.97 -14.45 11.27
C SER A 99 3.82 -14.13 10.31
N THR A 100 3.46 -12.86 10.19
CA THR A 100 2.28 -12.37 9.44
C THR A 100 2.63 -11.64 8.14
N LEU A 101 3.91 -11.33 7.93
CA LEU A 101 4.40 -10.61 6.75
C LEU A 101 5.48 -11.38 6.00
N ASP A 102 5.54 -11.10 4.69
CA ASP A 102 6.63 -11.44 3.78
C ASP A 102 7.05 -12.91 3.78
N GLN A 103 6.11 -13.83 3.99
CA GLN A 103 6.43 -15.26 3.93
C GLN A 103 6.92 -15.63 2.52
N PRO A 104 7.88 -16.57 2.38
CA PRO A 104 8.49 -16.90 1.08
C PRO A 104 7.49 -17.23 -0.04
N GLU A 105 6.35 -17.81 0.31
CA GLU A 105 5.28 -18.19 -0.60
C GLU A 105 4.65 -16.98 -1.32
N THR A 106 4.66 -15.79 -0.69
CA THR A 106 4.19 -14.53 -1.28
C THR A 106 4.91 -14.21 -2.59
N TYR A 107 6.23 -14.40 -2.65
CA TYR A 107 6.97 -14.13 -3.89
C TYR A 107 6.66 -15.18 -4.97
N THR A 108 6.34 -16.40 -4.56
CA THR A 108 5.95 -17.48 -5.47
C THR A 108 4.61 -17.18 -6.13
N ILE A 109 3.61 -16.73 -5.37
CA ILE A 109 2.29 -16.41 -5.93
C ILE A 109 2.34 -15.20 -6.88
N VAL A 110 3.16 -14.19 -6.57
CA VAL A 110 3.39 -13.04 -7.47
C VAL A 110 3.94 -13.47 -8.82
N ARG A 111 4.88 -14.44 -8.87
CA ARG A 111 5.38 -15.01 -10.12
C ARG A 111 4.30 -15.78 -10.88
N GLN A 112 3.42 -16.49 -10.18
CA GLN A 112 2.29 -17.18 -10.81
C GLN A 112 1.30 -16.18 -11.44
N TRP A 113 1.00 -15.07 -10.76
CA TRP A 113 0.19 -13.99 -11.34
C TRP A 113 0.88 -13.39 -12.56
N ARG A 114 2.20 -13.17 -12.50
CA ARG A 114 2.97 -12.69 -13.66
C ARG A 114 2.83 -13.64 -14.86
N GLN A 115 2.93 -14.95 -14.63
CA GLN A 115 2.76 -15.96 -15.69
C GLN A 115 1.36 -15.92 -16.33
N VAL A 116 0.31 -15.67 -15.54
CA VAL A 116 -1.06 -15.51 -16.06
C VAL A 116 -1.13 -14.32 -17.02
N LEU A 117 -0.54 -13.18 -16.64
CA LEU A 117 -0.54 -11.97 -17.47
C LEU A 117 0.29 -12.14 -18.75
N ASP A 118 1.48 -12.73 -18.65
CA ASP A 118 2.35 -12.97 -19.81
C ASP A 118 1.72 -13.96 -20.81
N SER A 119 0.94 -14.91 -20.29
CA SER A 119 0.20 -15.90 -21.10
C SER A 119 -1.07 -15.33 -21.73
N TYR A 120 -1.59 -14.21 -21.22
CA TYR A 120 -2.81 -13.59 -21.73
C TYR A 120 -2.55 -12.90 -23.07
N ARG A 121 -3.00 -13.50 -24.17
CA ARG A 121 -2.82 -12.97 -25.53
C ARG A 121 -3.97 -12.06 -25.92
N THR A 122 -3.66 -10.82 -26.27
CA THR A 122 -4.58 -9.89 -26.94
C THR A 122 -4.30 -9.86 -28.45
N ARG A 123 -5.31 -9.52 -29.26
CA ARG A 123 -5.12 -9.31 -30.72
C ARG A 123 -4.05 -8.26 -31.02
N GLU A 124 -3.99 -7.22 -30.19
CA GLU A 124 -3.07 -6.10 -30.31
C GLU A 124 -1.66 -6.40 -29.76
N LYS A 125 -1.45 -7.60 -29.18
CA LYS A 125 -0.19 -8.01 -28.53
C LYS A 125 0.33 -7.02 -27.48
N LYS A 126 -0.58 -6.29 -26.82
CA LYS A 126 -0.24 -5.38 -25.72
C LYS A 126 0.15 -6.17 -24.48
N THR A 127 1.24 -5.75 -23.84
CA THR A 127 1.66 -6.24 -22.51
C THR A 127 0.58 -5.95 -21.48
N LYS A 128 0.32 -6.93 -20.60
CA LYS A 128 -0.56 -6.73 -19.44
C LYS A 128 0.28 -6.43 -18.22
N PHE A 129 0.17 -5.19 -17.75
CA PHE A 129 1.07 -4.63 -16.76
C PHE A 129 0.73 -5.10 -15.34
N MET A 130 1.73 -5.18 -14.47
CA MET A 130 1.56 -5.58 -13.08
C MET A 130 2.54 -4.83 -12.19
N MET A 131 2.00 -4.15 -11.20
CA MET A 131 2.71 -3.57 -10.09
C MET A 131 2.21 -4.19 -8.79
N VAL A 132 3.09 -4.26 -7.80
CA VAL A 132 2.74 -4.76 -6.47
C VAL A 132 3.04 -3.69 -5.42
N GLU A 133 2.18 -3.61 -4.42
CA GLU A 133 2.35 -2.77 -3.24
C GLU A 133 2.80 -3.61 -2.05
N CYS A 134 3.92 -3.20 -1.45
CA CYS A 134 4.36 -3.71 -0.15
C CYS A 134 5.11 -2.63 0.62
N TYR A 135 4.85 -2.56 1.92
CA TYR A 135 5.69 -1.84 2.87
C TYR A 135 6.58 -2.84 3.60
N SER A 136 7.66 -3.25 2.92
CA SER A 136 8.60 -4.26 3.40
C SER A 136 10.03 -3.71 3.41
N PRO A 137 10.95 -4.32 4.20
CA PRO A 137 12.38 -4.01 4.11
C PRO A 137 12.90 -4.06 2.68
N PHE A 138 13.84 -3.18 2.35
CA PHE A 138 14.32 -2.97 0.97
C PHE A 138 14.71 -4.26 0.24
N ASN A 139 15.45 -5.15 0.89
CA ASN A 139 15.88 -6.43 0.31
C ASN A 139 14.69 -7.34 -0.06
N LYS A 140 13.64 -7.35 0.76
CA LYS A 140 12.40 -8.08 0.51
C LYS A 140 11.59 -7.44 -0.62
N THR A 141 11.52 -6.11 -0.66
CA THR A 141 10.89 -5.37 -1.76
C THR A 141 11.51 -5.73 -3.12
N MET A 142 12.84 -5.82 -3.20
CA MET A 142 13.53 -6.20 -4.45
C MET A 142 13.19 -7.61 -4.93
N MET A 143 12.83 -8.54 -4.05
CA MET A 143 12.47 -9.91 -4.43
C MET A 143 11.21 -9.96 -5.31
N TYR A 144 10.34 -8.95 -5.27
CA TYR A 144 9.13 -8.88 -6.09
C TYR A 144 9.40 -8.65 -7.58
N TYR A 145 10.58 -8.14 -7.96
CA TYR A 145 10.98 -8.11 -9.37
C TYR A 145 11.19 -9.52 -9.94
N GLY A 146 11.54 -10.49 -9.09
CA GLY A 146 11.94 -11.83 -9.51
C GLY A 146 13.31 -11.82 -10.22
N ASN A 147 13.49 -12.71 -11.18
CA ASN A 147 14.70 -12.81 -12.00
C ASN A 147 14.37 -13.14 -13.46
N ASN A 148 15.38 -13.24 -14.32
CA ASN A 148 15.17 -13.47 -15.76
C ASN A 148 14.46 -14.80 -16.10
N SER A 149 14.66 -15.84 -15.30
CA SER A 149 14.02 -17.15 -15.50
C SER A 149 12.63 -17.23 -14.85
N GLU A 150 12.44 -16.49 -13.76
CA GLU A 150 11.20 -16.43 -12.98
C GLU A 150 10.82 -14.97 -12.72
N PRO A 151 10.27 -14.28 -13.73
CA PRO A 151 9.91 -12.87 -13.60
C PRO A 151 8.78 -12.70 -12.57
N GLY A 152 8.92 -11.69 -11.72
CA GLY A 152 7.89 -11.26 -10.79
C GLY A 152 7.07 -10.09 -11.37
N ALA A 153 6.66 -9.17 -10.51
CA ALA A 153 6.00 -7.94 -10.92
C ALA A 153 6.89 -7.14 -11.91
N HIS A 154 6.27 -6.33 -12.78
CA HIS A 154 7.05 -5.43 -13.65
C HIS A 154 7.82 -4.41 -12.80
N PHE A 155 7.23 -3.95 -11.69
CA PHE A 155 7.95 -3.39 -10.56
C PHE A 155 7.12 -3.49 -9.26
N PRO A 156 7.76 -3.63 -8.09
CA PRO A 156 7.19 -3.21 -6.82
C PRO A 156 7.23 -1.68 -6.71
N PHE A 157 6.23 -1.08 -6.06
CA PHE A 157 6.26 0.37 -5.82
C PHE A 157 7.45 0.79 -4.97
N ASN A 158 8.08 1.89 -5.37
CA ASN A 158 9.16 2.53 -4.63
C ASN A 158 8.61 3.57 -3.65
N PHE A 159 8.46 3.18 -2.39
CA PHE A 159 8.00 4.07 -1.32
C PHE A 159 9.11 4.71 -0.49
N LEU A 160 10.38 4.68 -0.94
CA LEU A 160 11.48 5.30 -0.19
C LEU A 160 11.23 6.78 0.11
N PHE A 161 10.75 7.56 -0.87
CA PHE A 161 10.40 8.97 -0.67
C PHE A 161 9.21 9.18 0.28
N ILE A 162 8.30 8.21 0.39
CA ILE A 162 7.19 8.29 1.35
C ILE A 162 7.69 7.98 2.76
N GLY A 163 8.50 6.92 2.91
CA GLY A 163 8.94 6.41 4.20
C GLY A 163 10.17 7.07 4.80
N THR A 164 10.93 7.87 4.03
CA THR A 164 12.22 8.40 4.49
C THR A 164 12.38 9.91 4.31
N PHE A 165 11.68 10.54 3.37
CA PHE A 165 11.85 11.97 3.08
C PHE A 165 10.85 12.83 3.84
N ASP A 166 11.35 13.76 4.64
CA ASP A 166 10.58 14.70 5.46
C ASP A 166 11.19 16.12 5.48
N GLN A 167 10.70 16.99 6.34
CA GLN A 167 11.15 18.38 6.49
C GLN A 167 12.62 18.54 6.93
N GLN A 168 13.21 17.53 7.57
CA GLN A 168 14.60 17.54 8.01
C GLN A 168 15.55 16.96 6.97
N SER A 169 15.01 16.41 5.88
CA SER A 169 15.81 15.82 4.82
C SER A 169 16.60 16.83 4.01
N ASP A 170 17.79 16.41 3.58
CA ASP A 170 18.69 17.21 2.75
C ASP A 170 18.92 16.57 1.37
N ALA A 171 19.72 17.26 0.53
CA ALA A 171 20.04 16.78 -0.81
C ALA A 171 20.83 15.46 -0.82
N ALA A 172 21.63 15.18 0.23
CA ALA A 172 22.38 13.94 0.33
C ALA A 172 21.43 12.76 0.53
N GLN A 173 20.41 12.90 1.37
CA GLN A 173 19.38 11.89 1.55
C GLN A 173 18.59 11.62 0.27
N VAL A 174 18.23 12.67 -0.50
CA VAL A 174 17.55 12.50 -1.81
C VAL A 174 18.41 11.65 -2.76
N HIS A 175 19.68 12.00 -2.86
CA HIS A 175 20.62 11.29 -3.71
C HIS A 175 20.83 9.83 -3.25
N ASP A 176 20.92 9.58 -1.94
CA ASP A 176 21.09 8.24 -1.41
C ASP A 176 19.83 7.38 -1.63
N MET A 177 18.62 7.91 -1.49
CA MET A 177 17.38 7.19 -1.83
C MET A 177 17.35 6.77 -3.31
N ILE A 178 17.68 7.69 -4.21
CA ILE A 178 17.76 7.42 -5.66
C ILE A 178 18.79 6.34 -5.93
N ARG A 179 19.98 6.49 -5.36
CA ARG A 179 21.08 5.55 -5.51
C ARG A 179 20.73 4.15 -4.99
N SER A 180 20.12 4.07 -3.82
CA SER A 180 19.73 2.80 -3.19
C SER A 180 18.80 2.01 -4.09
N TRP A 181 17.78 2.63 -4.67
CA TRP A 181 16.88 1.94 -5.59
C TRP A 181 17.60 1.50 -6.88
N MET A 182 18.34 2.43 -7.51
CA MET A 182 19.00 2.17 -8.79
C MET A 182 20.07 1.07 -8.73
N TYR A 183 20.81 0.96 -7.62
CA TYR A 183 21.81 -0.09 -7.43
C TYR A 183 21.26 -1.34 -6.76
N GLY A 184 20.15 -1.24 -6.04
CA GLY A 184 19.55 -2.39 -5.35
C GLY A 184 18.58 -3.20 -6.20
N MET A 185 17.98 -2.60 -7.24
CA MET A 185 17.12 -3.34 -8.16
C MET A 185 17.91 -4.36 -9.00
N PRO A 186 17.33 -5.52 -9.34
CA PRO A 186 18.01 -6.48 -10.21
C PRO A 186 18.38 -5.86 -11.57
N THR A 187 19.54 -6.27 -12.12
CA THR A 187 20.04 -5.76 -13.39
C THR A 187 19.00 -5.90 -14.51
N GLY A 188 18.76 -4.80 -15.24
CA GLY A 188 17.82 -4.77 -16.36
C GLY A 188 16.36 -4.52 -15.97
N MET A 189 16.07 -4.35 -14.69
CA MET A 189 14.72 -4.03 -14.20
C MET A 189 14.37 -2.54 -14.36
N TRP A 190 13.07 -2.26 -14.37
CA TRP A 190 12.53 -0.92 -14.58
C TRP A 190 12.24 -0.21 -13.25
N PRO A 191 12.85 0.95 -12.97
CA PRO A 191 12.60 1.71 -11.75
C PRO A 191 11.26 2.46 -11.80
N ASN A 192 10.78 2.87 -10.63
CA ASN A 192 9.64 3.77 -10.47
C ASN A 192 9.84 4.71 -9.28
N TRP A 193 9.07 5.81 -9.25
CA TRP A 193 9.20 6.87 -8.25
C TRP A 193 7.83 7.32 -7.77
N VAL A 194 7.57 7.17 -6.47
CA VAL A 194 6.29 7.53 -5.84
C VAL A 194 6.52 8.59 -4.77
N LEU A 195 5.81 9.71 -4.85
CA LEU A 195 5.87 10.79 -3.85
C LEU A 195 4.67 10.83 -2.91
N GLY A 196 3.52 10.32 -3.35
CA GLY A 196 2.26 10.34 -2.61
C GLY A 196 1.37 9.15 -2.96
N ASN A 197 0.43 8.86 -2.06
CA ASN A 197 -0.67 7.92 -2.26
C ASN A 197 -1.78 8.21 -1.22
N HIS A 198 -2.85 7.43 -1.27
CA HIS A 198 -4.00 7.56 -0.38
C HIS A 198 -3.82 7.03 1.05
N ASP A 199 -2.63 6.56 1.43
CA ASP A 199 -2.34 6.02 2.76
C ASP A 199 -1.35 6.85 3.56
N ASN A 200 -0.74 7.86 2.94
CA ASN A 200 0.33 8.66 3.54
C ASN A 200 0.07 10.15 3.33
N ALA A 201 0.48 10.96 4.31
CA ALA A 201 0.44 12.42 4.24
C ALA A 201 0.93 12.92 2.88
N ARG A 202 0.21 13.88 2.28
CA ARG A 202 0.54 14.46 0.97
C ARG A 202 1.96 14.99 0.99
N VAL A 203 2.64 14.94 -0.15
CA VAL A 203 4.06 15.32 -0.24
C VAL A 203 4.29 16.76 0.25
N ALA A 204 3.37 17.68 -0.06
CA ALA A 204 3.44 19.07 0.37
C ALA A 204 3.31 19.24 1.91
N SER A 205 2.51 18.40 2.57
CA SER A 205 2.36 18.40 4.03
C SER A 205 3.47 17.67 4.77
N ARG A 206 3.91 16.51 4.23
CA ARG A 206 4.97 15.68 4.82
C ARG A 206 6.34 16.36 4.76
N THR A 207 6.55 17.19 3.74
CA THR A 207 7.81 17.88 3.47
C THR A 207 7.61 19.39 3.65
N ASN A 208 8.03 20.20 2.68
CA ASN A 208 7.78 21.63 2.62
C ASN A 208 7.05 21.94 1.30
N PRO A 209 5.93 22.68 1.31
CA PRO A 209 5.21 23.07 0.10
C PRO A 209 6.09 23.75 -0.96
N MET A 210 7.16 24.43 -0.56
CA MET A 210 8.12 25.06 -1.48
C MET A 210 8.99 24.05 -2.24
N LEU A 211 9.03 22.78 -1.84
CA LEU A 211 9.83 21.73 -2.49
C LEU A 211 9.03 20.92 -3.51
N VAL A 212 7.70 21.10 -3.57
CA VAL A 212 6.82 20.27 -4.40
C VAL A 212 7.23 20.27 -5.87
N ASP A 213 7.51 21.45 -6.45
CA ASP A 213 7.96 21.56 -7.84
C ASP A 213 9.29 20.83 -8.06
N GLY A 214 10.24 21.00 -7.15
CA GLY A 214 11.56 20.36 -7.20
C GLY A 214 11.47 18.84 -7.13
N LEU A 215 10.65 18.31 -6.23
CA LEU A 215 10.44 16.88 -6.05
C LEU A 215 9.78 16.26 -7.29
N HIS A 216 8.79 16.92 -7.88
CA HIS A 216 8.17 16.44 -9.12
C HIS A 216 9.09 16.55 -10.33
N MET A 217 9.91 17.61 -10.43
CA MET A 217 10.96 17.68 -11.45
C MET A 217 11.91 16.49 -11.34
N ILE A 218 12.37 16.15 -10.13
CA ILE A 218 13.19 14.96 -9.89
C ILE A 218 12.44 13.70 -10.32
N GLN A 219 11.19 13.53 -9.86
CA GLN A 219 10.37 12.35 -10.17
C GLN A 219 10.20 12.12 -11.69
N HIS A 220 9.98 13.19 -12.46
CA HIS A 220 9.77 13.14 -13.90
C HIS A 220 11.07 13.03 -14.72
N LEU A 221 12.20 13.51 -14.19
CA LEU A 221 13.51 13.47 -14.87
C LEU A 221 14.30 12.19 -14.56
N LEU A 222 13.98 11.49 -13.48
CA LEU A 222 14.59 10.22 -13.16
C LEU A 222 14.20 9.12 -14.17
N PRO A 223 15.07 8.12 -14.41
CA PRO A 223 14.75 7.02 -15.31
C PRO A 223 13.58 6.20 -14.76
N GLY A 224 12.77 5.62 -15.64
CA GLY A 224 11.69 4.73 -15.26
C GLY A 224 10.31 5.37 -15.31
N THR A 225 9.43 4.94 -14.40
CA THR A 225 8.04 5.40 -14.33
C THR A 225 7.83 6.39 -13.19
N SER A 226 7.34 7.59 -13.52
CA SER A 226 6.79 8.52 -12.54
C SER A 226 5.35 8.12 -12.16
N VAL A 227 5.04 8.15 -10.86
CA VAL A 227 3.72 7.79 -10.30
C VAL A 227 3.20 8.97 -9.47
N THR A 228 2.25 9.71 -10.03
CA THR A 228 1.65 10.90 -9.37
C THR A 228 0.33 10.51 -8.70
N TYR A 229 0.15 10.92 -7.45
CA TYR A 229 -1.13 10.81 -6.75
C TYR A 229 -1.97 12.07 -6.99
N TYR A 230 -3.29 11.93 -7.12
CA TYR A 230 -4.15 13.04 -7.50
C TYR A 230 -4.01 14.21 -6.50
N GLY A 231 -3.87 15.42 -7.03
CA GLY A 231 -3.65 16.62 -6.23
C GLY A 231 -2.18 17.01 -6.07
N ASP A 232 -1.25 16.07 -6.24
CA ASP A 232 0.18 16.38 -6.16
C ASP A 232 0.61 17.35 -7.28
N GLU A 233 -0.05 17.29 -8.45
CA GLU A 233 0.14 18.19 -9.58
C GLU A 233 -0.32 19.64 -9.31
N LEU A 234 -1.12 19.84 -8.26
CA LEU A 234 -1.54 21.15 -7.75
C LEU A 234 -0.81 21.54 -6.45
N GLY A 235 0.05 20.65 -5.93
CA GLY A 235 0.66 20.80 -4.61
C GLY A 235 -0.34 20.79 -3.46
N MET A 236 -1.42 19.98 -3.57
CA MET A 236 -2.39 19.83 -2.49
C MET A 236 -1.72 19.44 -1.17
N ILE A 237 -2.18 20.05 -0.09
CA ILE A 237 -1.83 19.71 1.30
C ILE A 237 -2.95 18.88 1.95
N ASP A 238 -2.60 18.18 3.02
CA ASP A 238 -3.54 17.46 3.86
C ASP A 238 -4.66 18.39 4.35
N THR A 239 -5.92 18.00 4.13
CA THR A 239 -7.07 18.74 4.65
C THR A 239 -7.24 18.44 6.14
N ASN A 240 -7.58 19.45 6.93
CA ASN A 240 -7.95 19.25 8.32
C ASN A 240 -9.31 18.53 8.43
N VAL A 241 -9.28 17.24 8.74
CA VAL A 241 -10.47 16.41 9.00
C VAL A 241 -10.69 16.30 10.50
N ARG A 242 -11.84 16.76 11.00
CA ARG A 242 -12.18 16.66 12.42
C ARG A 242 -12.60 15.24 12.80
N TRP A 243 -12.55 14.91 14.10
CA TRP A 243 -13.00 13.61 14.61
C TRP A 243 -14.45 13.26 14.19
N ASP A 244 -15.37 14.21 14.24
CA ASP A 244 -16.77 14.03 13.83
C ASP A 244 -16.95 13.88 12.31
N GLN A 245 -15.89 14.06 11.53
CA GLN A 245 -15.84 13.88 10.08
C GLN A 245 -14.99 12.68 9.65
N THR A 246 -14.21 12.09 10.57
CA THR A 246 -13.36 10.94 10.31
C THR A 246 -14.22 9.73 9.96
N VAL A 247 -13.89 9.08 8.85
CA VAL A 247 -14.52 7.85 8.38
C VAL A 247 -13.51 6.72 8.18
N ASP A 248 -12.21 7.01 8.18
CA ASP A 248 -11.17 5.98 8.07
C ASP A 248 -11.17 5.07 9.30
N PRO A 249 -11.40 3.75 9.11
CA PRO A 249 -11.35 2.80 10.22
C PRO A 249 -10.03 2.82 11.01
N ALA A 250 -8.88 3.11 10.38
CA ALA A 250 -7.60 3.20 11.09
C ALA A 250 -7.58 4.34 12.13
N GLY A 251 -8.24 5.46 11.81
CA GLY A 251 -8.42 6.59 12.73
C GLY A 251 -9.53 6.33 13.76
N LEU A 252 -10.64 5.72 13.33
CA LEU A 252 -11.78 5.43 14.21
C LEU A 252 -11.43 4.44 15.33
N ASN A 253 -10.68 3.38 15.00
CA ASN A 253 -10.32 2.32 15.94
C ASN A 253 -9.47 2.81 17.13
N VAL A 254 -8.73 3.90 16.96
CA VAL A 254 -7.85 4.46 18.01
C VAL A 254 -8.49 5.60 18.81
N GLY A 255 -9.70 6.03 18.43
CA GLY A 255 -10.49 7.02 19.16
C GLY A 255 -10.10 8.50 18.96
N PRO A 256 -10.88 9.42 19.56
CA PRO A 256 -10.85 10.86 19.28
C PRO A 256 -9.54 11.57 19.65
N TYR A 257 -8.73 10.98 20.51
CA TYR A 257 -7.47 11.59 20.95
C TYR A 257 -6.26 11.18 20.11
N ARG A 258 -6.39 10.13 19.29
CA ARG A 258 -5.28 9.54 18.55
C ARG A 258 -5.53 9.49 17.04
N PHE A 259 -6.76 9.71 16.58
CA PHE A 259 -7.14 9.54 15.19
C PHE A 259 -6.26 10.31 14.19
N LEU A 260 -5.77 11.52 14.53
CA LEU A 260 -4.90 12.31 13.64
C LEU A 260 -3.59 11.59 13.30
N LYS A 261 -3.09 10.72 14.18
CA LYS A 261 -1.85 9.95 13.94
C LYS A 261 -2.06 8.81 12.92
N PHE A 262 -3.28 8.32 12.78
CA PHE A 262 -3.56 7.05 12.07
C PHE A 262 -4.58 7.19 10.94
N SER A 263 -5.40 8.23 10.93
CA SER A 263 -6.38 8.48 9.88
C SER A 263 -5.70 8.90 8.58
N ARG A 264 -6.15 8.30 7.49
CA ARG A 264 -5.76 8.61 6.11
C ARG A 264 -6.78 9.52 5.43
N ASP A 265 -7.83 9.95 6.12
CA ASP A 265 -8.83 10.87 5.56
C ASP A 265 -8.24 12.20 5.06
N PRO A 266 -7.25 12.83 5.73
CA PRO A 266 -6.67 14.10 5.26
C PRO A 266 -6.09 14.06 3.84
N VAL A 267 -5.68 12.87 3.37
CA VAL A 267 -5.06 12.68 2.05
C VAL A 267 -6.06 12.18 1.00
N ARG A 268 -7.32 11.99 1.40
CA ARG A 268 -8.41 11.43 0.61
C ARG A 268 -9.50 12.44 0.28
N THR A 269 -9.30 13.70 0.66
CA THR A 269 -10.29 14.75 0.49
C THR A 269 -10.53 15.11 -0.98
N PRO A 270 -11.75 15.58 -1.33
CA PRO A 270 -12.13 15.82 -2.71
C PRO A 270 -11.16 16.74 -3.47
N PHE A 271 -10.95 16.45 -4.75
CA PHE A 271 -10.04 17.23 -5.60
C PHE A 271 -10.61 18.63 -5.93
N PRO A 272 -9.82 19.71 -5.76
CA PRO A 272 -10.26 21.07 -6.03
C PRO A 272 -10.05 21.44 -7.50
N TRP A 273 -11.08 21.30 -8.33
CA TRP A 273 -11.04 21.62 -9.76
C TRP A 273 -11.01 23.11 -10.05
N ASP A 274 -11.82 23.88 -9.33
CA ASP A 274 -11.98 25.33 -9.53
C ASP A 274 -12.44 26.04 -8.24
N ASN A 275 -12.82 27.31 -8.36
CA ASN A 275 -13.28 28.14 -7.24
C ASN A 275 -14.80 28.14 -7.02
N SER A 276 -15.54 27.24 -7.69
CA SER A 276 -16.98 27.12 -7.54
C SER A 276 -17.37 26.36 -6.25
N TYR A 277 -18.67 26.15 -6.05
CA TYR A 277 -19.17 25.42 -4.89
C TYR A 277 -18.54 24.01 -4.82
N ASN A 278 -18.11 23.62 -3.63
CA ASN A 278 -17.29 22.41 -3.40
C ASN A 278 -16.08 22.27 -4.35
N ALA A 279 -15.44 23.38 -4.69
CA ALA A 279 -14.29 23.43 -5.59
C ALA A 279 -14.52 22.69 -6.94
N GLY A 280 -15.75 22.71 -7.45
CA GLY A 280 -16.13 22.03 -8.69
C GLY A 280 -16.21 20.50 -8.59
N PHE A 281 -15.95 19.90 -7.42
CA PHE A 281 -16.01 18.45 -7.24
C PHE A 281 -17.44 17.90 -7.30
N SER A 282 -18.40 18.62 -6.71
CA SER A 282 -19.80 18.18 -6.66
C SER A 282 -20.76 19.33 -6.37
N ASN A 283 -21.95 19.29 -6.97
CA ASN A 283 -23.05 20.21 -6.62
C ASN A 283 -23.86 19.74 -5.38
N SER A 284 -23.49 18.63 -4.76
CA SER A 284 -24.16 18.09 -3.56
C SER A 284 -23.99 19.02 -2.36
N SER A 285 -25.03 19.15 -1.53
CA SER A 285 -24.97 19.91 -0.27
C SER A 285 -24.03 19.29 0.78
N SER A 286 -23.64 18.03 0.60
CA SER A 286 -22.74 17.31 1.50
C SER A 286 -21.75 16.45 0.70
N LEU A 287 -20.49 16.49 1.12
CA LEU A 287 -19.42 15.63 0.62
C LEU A 287 -19.14 14.51 1.62
N TRP A 288 -18.50 13.44 1.12
CA TRP A 288 -18.13 12.29 1.95
C TRP A 288 -16.93 12.58 2.88
N LEU A 289 -16.09 13.55 2.51
CA LEU A 289 -15.05 14.16 3.33
C LEU A 289 -15.03 15.68 3.08
N PRO A 290 -14.53 16.50 4.02
CA PRO A 290 -14.43 17.94 3.82
C PRO A 290 -13.43 18.31 2.71
N LEU A 291 -13.59 19.51 2.15
CA LEU A 291 -12.59 20.17 1.30
C LEU A 291 -11.57 20.91 2.17
#